data_AF-A0A7R9LY87-F1
#
_entry.id   AF-A0A7R9LY87-F1
#
_cell.length_a   1.000
_cell.length_b   1.000
_cell.length_c   1.000
_cell.angle_alpha   90.00
_cell.angle_beta   90.00
_cell.angle_gamma   90.00
#
_symmetry.space_group_name_H-M   'P 1'
#
loop_
_entity.id
_entity.type
_entity.pdbx_description
1 polymer ?
#
loop_
_entity_poly.entity_id
_entity_poly.type
_entity_poly.pdbx_seq_one_letter_code
_entity_poly.pdbx_strand_id
1 'polypeptide(L)'
;MMDMGYGDYQLEAAVSKIHASEAAWYVCDEAIQILGGMGYMRETGLEKILRDIRIFRIFEGTNDVMRLFVALTGLQYAGGHLKELQRAMNNPVANLGVIFGAGTKRFARTVGLSSGPSLSEYVAPQLRDNAALVSKSIQNFGASVEHLLIKYNKNIINEQMLQRRLADAAIDIYASVV
;
A
#
# COMPACT_ATOMS: atom_id res chain seq x y z
N MET A 1 -4.55 -14.19 10.56
CA MET A 1 -3.07 -14.23 10.46
C MET A 1 -2.44 -14.51 11.81
N MET A 2 -2.73 -13.73 12.85
CA MET A 2 -2.14 -13.91 14.18
C MET A 2 -2.42 -15.31 14.78
N ASP A 3 -3.68 -15.77 14.72
CA ASP A 3 -4.05 -17.10 15.24
C ASP A 3 -3.42 -18.27 14.47
N MET A 4 -2.99 -18.02 13.23
CA MET A 4 -2.26 -19.00 12.42
C MET A 4 -0.75 -18.99 12.70
N GLY A 5 -0.28 -18.17 13.65
CA GLY A 5 1.12 -18.08 14.06
C GLY A 5 2.01 -17.22 13.14
N TYR A 6 1.43 -16.43 12.23
CA TYR A 6 2.22 -15.49 11.42
C TYR A 6 2.73 -14.33 12.30
N GLY A 7 4.04 -14.09 12.28
CA GLY A 7 4.69 -13.06 13.10
C GLY A 7 4.95 -11.72 12.39
N ASP A 8 4.91 -11.69 11.04
CA ASP A 8 5.11 -10.46 10.27
C ASP A 8 3.77 -10.02 9.66
N TYR A 9 3.10 -9.09 10.35
CA TYR A 9 1.81 -8.53 9.95
C TYR A 9 1.69 -7.04 10.30
N GLN A 10 2.82 -6.40 10.62
CA GLN A 10 2.85 -5.02 11.13
C GLN A 10 2.35 -4.01 10.08
N LEU A 11 2.64 -4.24 8.80
CA LEU A 11 2.17 -3.40 7.70
C LEU A 11 0.66 -3.55 7.52
N GLU A 12 0.18 -4.78 7.52
CA GLU A 12 -1.23 -5.16 7.40
C GLU A 12 -2.07 -4.60 8.54
N ALA A 13 -1.57 -4.68 9.77
CA ALA A 13 -2.21 -4.08 10.94
C ALA A 13 -2.26 -2.55 10.82
N ALA A 14 -1.17 -1.92 10.37
CA ALA A 14 -1.13 -0.47 10.20
C ALA A 14 -2.10 0.01 9.10
N VAL A 15 -2.13 -0.66 7.96
CA VAL A 15 -3.07 -0.41 6.87
C VAL A 15 -4.51 -0.56 7.36
N SER A 16 -4.81 -1.66 8.07
CA SER A 16 -6.16 -1.93 8.58
C SER A 16 -6.65 -0.83 9.54
N LYS A 17 -5.78 -0.35 10.44
CA LYS A 17 -6.10 0.73 11.38
C LYS A 17 -6.41 2.04 10.64
N ILE A 18 -5.55 2.43 9.70
CA ILE A 18 -5.74 3.66 8.91
C ILE A 18 -7.06 3.57 8.13
N HIS A 19 -7.24 2.48 7.38
CA HIS A 19 -8.40 2.28 6.52
C HIS A 19 -9.71 2.25 7.34
N ALA A 20 -9.78 1.44 8.40
CA ALA A 20 -10.99 1.31 9.21
C ALA A 20 -11.38 2.62 9.91
N SER A 21 -10.42 3.37 10.45
CA SER A 21 -10.69 4.64 11.13
C SER A 21 -11.17 5.73 10.18
N GLU A 22 -10.67 5.76 8.94
CA GLU A 22 -11.11 6.71 7.91
C GLU A 22 -12.43 6.31 7.25
N ALA A 23 -12.64 5.01 7.01
CA ALA A 23 -13.90 4.48 6.54
C ALA A 23 -15.04 4.74 7.53
N ALA A 24 -14.81 4.48 8.83
CA ALA A 24 -15.79 4.77 9.88
C ALA A 24 -16.17 6.26 9.92
N TRP A 25 -15.16 7.14 9.80
CA TRP A 25 -15.39 8.57 9.72
C TRP A 25 -16.24 8.94 8.51
N TYR A 26 -15.86 8.47 7.31
CA TYR A 26 -16.56 8.74 6.07
C TYR A 26 -18.01 8.26 6.10
N VAL A 27 -18.25 7.01 6.52
CA VAL A 27 -19.59 6.42 6.58
C VAL A 27 -20.49 7.19 7.56
N CYS A 28 -19.97 7.58 8.73
CA CYS A 28 -20.76 8.35 9.69
C CYS A 28 -21.08 9.77 9.20
N ASP A 29 -20.13 10.41 8.52
CA ASP A 29 -20.30 11.75 7.94
C ASP A 29 -21.35 11.74 6.82
N GLU A 30 -21.27 10.78 5.89
CA GLU A 30 -22.26 10.59 4.83
C GLU A 30 -23.64 10.24 5.38
N ALA A 31 -23.72 9.43 6.45
CA ALA A 31 -25.00 9.14 7.10
C ALA A 31 -25.65 10.43 7.64
N ILE A 32 -24.89 11.30 8.29
CA ILE A 32 -25.38 12.61 8.75
C ILE A 32 -25.85 13.45 7.55
N GLN A 33 -25.07 13.48 6.48
CA GLN A 33 -25.39 14.22 5.27
C GLN A 33 -26.69 13.74 4.61
N ILE A 34 -26.93 12.42 4.55
CA ILE A 34 -28.15 11.80 4.01
C ILE A 34 -29.38 12.19 4.84
N LEU A 35 -29.27 12.21 6.17
CA LEU A 35 -30.37 12.63 7.06
C LEU A 35 -30.56 14.15 7.13
N GLY A 36 -29.66 14.93 6.51
CA GLY A 36 -29.68 16.39 6.53
C GLY A 36 -29.74 16.93 7.97
N GLY A 37 -30.66 17.87 8.22
CA GLY A 37 -30.81 18.48 9.54
C GLY A 37 -31.04 17.46 10.66
N MET A 38 -31.76 16.36 10.39
CA MET A 38 -32.02 15.32 11.41
C MET A 38 -30.73 14.59 11.82
N GLY A 39 -29.78 14.39 10.91
CA GLY A 39 -28.51 13.73 11.22
C GLY A 39 -27.66 14.50 12.23
N TYR A 40 -27.85 15.82 12.31
CA TYR A 40 -27.20 16.68 13.29
C TYR A 40 -27.91 16.68 14.67
N MET A 41 -29.14 16.18 14.73
CA MET A 41 -29.94 16.17 15.96
C MET A 41 -29.54 15.01 16.88
N ARG A 42 -29.55 15.25 18.20
CA ARG A 42 -29.09 14.29 19.22
C ARG A 42 -29.93 13.00 19.25
N GLU A 43 -31.19 13.10 18.85
CA GLU A 43 -32.17 12.01 18.83
C GLU A 43 -31.74 10.86 17.92
N THR A 44 -30.99 11.13 16.86
CA THR A 44 -30.46 10.09 15.95
C THR A 44 -29.23 9.39 16.50
N GLY A 45 -28.52 10.01 17.45
CA GLY A 45 -27.26 9.52 17.99
C GLY A 45 -26.04 9.60 17.04
N LEU A 46 -26.23 10.01 15.78
CA LEU A 46 -25.14 10.06 14.78
C LEU A 46 -24.07 11.08 15.14
N GLU A 47 -24.46 12.26 15.62
CA GLU A 47 -23.52 13.28 16.09
C GLU A 47 -22.59 12.76 17.20
N LYS A 48 -23.12 11.89 18.07
CA LYS A 48 -22.34 11.24 19.13
C LYS A 48 -21.33 10.27 18.55
N ILE A 49 -21.75 9.41 17.63
CA ILE A 49 -20.87 8.46 16.96
C ILE A 49 -19.75 9.20 16.24
N LEU A 50 -20.07 10.27 15.48
CA LEU A 50 -19.07 11.07 14.76
C LEU A 50 -18.02 11.66 15.71
N ARG A 51 -18.45 12.16 16.87
CA ARG A 51 -17.53 12.64 17.92
C ARG A 51 -16.68 11.53 18.50
N ASP A 52 -17.27 10.38 18.80
CA ASP A 52 -16.58 9.25 19.42
C ASP A 52 -15.48 8.69 18.50
N ILE A 53 -15.76 8.52 17.20
CA ILE A 53 -14.81 7.94 16.25
C ILE A 53 -13.69 8.90 15.84
N ARG A 54 -13.78 10.19 16.17
CA ARG A 54 -12.75 11.19 15.81
C ARG A 54 -11.37 10.82 16.32
N ILE A 55 -11.31 10.22 17.51
CA ILE A 55 -10.05 9.88 18.20
C ILE A 55 -9.32 8.72 17.52
N PHE A 56 -10.02 7.85 16.78
CA PHE A 56 -9.44 6.66 16.15
C PHE A 56 -8.41 6.97 15.06
N ARG A 57 -8.47 8.17 14.46
CA ARG A 57 -7.46 8.65 13.51
C ARG A 57 -6.20 9.21 14.17
N ILE A 58 -6.19 9.36 15.50
CA ILE A 58 -5.13 10.03 16.27
C ILE A 58 -4.43 9.07 17.24
N PHE A 59 -5.19 8.34 18.06
CA PHE A 59 -4.61 7.45 19.05
C PHE A 59 -4.00 6.18 18.42
N GLU A 60 -3.20 5.43 19.19
CA GLU A 60 -2.49 4.21 18.73
C GLU A 60 -1.59 4.46 17.50
N GLY A 61 -1.05 5.67 17.40
CA GLY A 61 -0.33 6.18 16.24
C GLY A 61 -1.25 6.99 15.33
N THR A 62 -0.91 8.26 15.07
CA THR A 62 -1.71 9.09 14.17
C THR A 62 -1.70 8.49 12.77
N ASN A 63 -2.80 8.61 12.02
CA ASN A 63 -2.87 8.03 10.68
C ASN A 63 -1.77 8.60 9.75
N ASP A 64 -1.35 9.85 9.94
CA ASP A 64 -0.23 10.43 9.19
C ASP A 64 1.10 9.75 9.51
N VAL A 65 1.40 9.51 10.80
CA VAL A 65 2.62 8.78 11.21
C VAL A 65 2.57 7.33 10.74
N MET A 66 1.41 6.68 10.82
CA MET A 66 1.25 5.30 10.37
C MET A 66 1.43 5.17 8.85
N ARG A 67 1.02 6.16 8.06
CA ARG A 67 1.33 6.20 6.61
C ARG A 67 2.84 6.26 6.36
N LEU A 68 3.56 7.10 7.09
CA LEU A 68 5.03 7.14 6.98
C LEU A 68 5.64 5.79 7.36
N PHE A 69 5.14 5.14 8.43
CA PHE A 69 5.56 3.80 8.82
C PHE A 69 5.33 2.77 7.72
N VAL A 70 4.15 2.72 7.11
CA VAL A 70 3.82 1.81 6.00
C VAL A 70 4.78 2.02 4.82
N ALA A 71 4.95 3.27 4.40
CA ALA A 71 5.81 3.59 3.27
C ALA A 71 7.29 3.26 3.55
N LEU A 72 7.83 3.68 4.70
CA LEU A 72 9.25 3.51 5.02
C LEU A 72 9.61 2.05 5.27
N THR A 73 8.76 1.29 5.96
CA THR A 73 8.97 -0.14 6.21
C THR A 73 8.92 -0.93 4.90
N GLY A 74 7.95 -0.63 4.02
CA GLY A 74 7.88 -1.23 2.69
C GLY A 74 9.08 -0.86 1.80
N LEU A 75 9.49 0.42 1.81
CA LEU A 75 10.68 0.90 1.09
C LEU A 75 11.97 0.26 1.60
N GLN A 76 12.09 0.01 2.90
CA GLN A 76 13.24 -0.67 3.49
C GLN A 76 13.37 -2.10 2.95
N TYR A 77 12.24 -2.83 2.88
CA TYR A 77 12.21 -4.17 2.31
C TYR A 77 12.59 -4.17 0.82
N ALA A 78 12.00 -3.27 0.03
CA ALA A 78 12.30 -3.14 -1.40
C ALA A 78 13.76 -2.66 -1.66
N GLY A 79 14.27 -1.75 -0.83
CA GLY A 79 15.63 -1.23 -0.92
C GLY A 79 16.71 -2.29 -0.63
N GLY A 80 16.41 -3.29 0.19
CA GLY A 80 17.28 -4.47 0.39
C GLY A 80 17.52 -5.21 -0.93
N HIS A 81 16.44 -5.57 -1.62
CA HIS A 81 16.48 -6.26 -2.92
C HIS A 81 17.16 -5.42 -4.01
N LEU A 82 16.93 -4.11 -4.01
CA LEU A 82 17.56 -3.22 -4.99
C LEU A 82 19.09 -3.12 -4.78
N LYS A 83 19.57 -3.12 -3.53
CA LYS A 83 21.01 -3.09 -3.23
C LYS A 83 21.72 -4.37 -3.71
N GLU A 84 21.06 -5.52 -3.62
CA GLU A 84 21.60 -6.78 -4.17
C GLU A 84 21.78 -6.68 -5.69
N LEU A 85 20.76 -6.16 -6.40
CA LEU A 85 20.84 -5.89 -7.84
C LEU A 85 21.95 -4.89 -8.18
N GLN A 86 22.07 -3.78 -7.43
CA GLN A 86 23.13 -2.80 -7.64
C GLN A 86 24.53 -3.38 -7.43
N ARG A 87 24.73 -4.22 -6.40
CA ARG A 87 26.00 -4.91 -6.16
C ARG A 87 26.34 -5.87 -7.29
N ALA A 88 25.35 -6.60 -7.81
CA ALA A 88 25.52 -7.46 -8.96
C ALA A 88 25.98 -6.66 -10.19
N MET A 89 25.39 -5.48 -10.44
CA MET A 89 25.78 -4.59 -11.54
C MET A 89 27.21 -4.04 -11.41
N ASN A 90 27.68 -3.75 -10.19
CA ASN A 90 29.04 -3.26 -9.96
C ASN A 90 30.12 -4.33 -10.21
N ASN A 91 29.76 -5.61 -10.22
CA ASN A 91 30.62 -6.74 -10.59
C ASN A 91 30.04 -7.51 -11.80
N PRO A 92 30.06 -6.91 -13.00
CA PRO A 92 29.31 -7.42 -14.14
C PRO A 92 29.80 -8.78 -14.65
N VAL A 93 31.09 -9.06 -14.53
CA VAL A 93 31.70 -10.32 -15.00
C VAL A 93 31.29 -11.51 -14.11
N ALA A 94 31.12 -11.30 -12.81
CA ALA A 94 30.75 -12.35 -11.86
C ALA A 94 29.24 -12.63 -11.80
N ASN A 95 28.40 -11.68 -12.23
CA ASN A 95 26.94 -11.72 -12.07
C ASN A 95 26.17 -11.53 -13.39
N LEU A 96 26.78 -11.89 -14.52
CA LEU A 96 26.22 -11.73 -15.87
C LEU A 96 24.80 -12.32 -16.00
N GLY A 97 24.53 -13.48 -15.39
CA GLY A 97 23.20 -14.11 -15.41
C GLY A 97 22.10 -13.31 -14.69
N VAL A 98 22.45 -12.68 -13.56
CA VAL A 98 21.52 -11.85 -12.77
C VAL A 98 21.24 -10.52 -13.49
N ILE A 99 22.26 -9.92 -14.09
CA ILE A 99 22.13 -8.65 -14.84
C ILE A 99 21.29 -8.86 -16.10
N PHE A 100 21.55 -9.93 -16.86
CA PHE A 100 20.80 -10.23 -18.07
C PHE A 100 19.33 -10.53 -17.75
N GLY A 101 19.06 -11.30 -16.70
CA GLY A 101 17.71 -11.56 -16.19
C GLY A 101 16.99 -10.30 -15.69
N ALA A 102 17.68 -9.43 -14.95
CA ALA A 102 17.09 -8.18 -14.45
C ALA A 102 16.83 -7.17 -15.58
N GLY A 103 17.75 -7.03 -16.54
CA GLY A 103 17.62 -6.14 -17.69
C GLY A 103 16.47 -6.55 -18.61
N THR A 104 16.37 -7.85 -18.92
CA THR A 104 15.26 -8.41 -19.72
C THR A 104 13.93 -8.29 -18.99
N LYS A 105 13.87 -8.57 -17.67
CA LYS A 105 12.64 -8.48 -16.87
C LYS A 105 12.18 -7.04 -16.67
N ARG A 106 13.10 -6.09 -16.46
CA ARG A 106 12.77 -4.65 -16.43
C ARG A 106 12.30 -4.15 -17.78
N PHE A 107 13.02 -4.48 -18.86
CA PHE A 107 12.59 -4.13 -20.22
C PHE A 107 11.22 -4.72 -20.53
N ALA A 108 11.02 -6.01 -20.28
CA ALA A 108 9.73 -6.69 -20.47
C ALA A 108 8.62 -6.06 -19.62
N ARG A 109 8.90 -5.61 -18.39
CA ARG A 109 7.92 -4.87 -17.56
C ARG A 109 7.61 -3.49 -18.16
N THR A 110 8.62 -2.77 -18.68
CA THR A 110 8.45 -1.48 -19.35
C THR A 110 7.68 -1.60 -20.67
N VAL A 111 7.88 -2.67 -21.44
CA VAL A 111 7.18 -2.91 -22.71
C VAL A 111 5.91 -3.77 -22.56
N GLY A 112 5.51 -4.11 -21.33
CA GLY A 112 4.28 -4.87 -21.04
C GLY A 112 4.32 -6.37 -21.36
N LEU A 113 5.50 -6.94 -21.66
CA LEU A 113 5.71 -8.36 -21.99
C LEU A 113 5.93 -9.27 -20.77
N SER A 114 6.23 -8.72 -19.59
CA SER A 114 6.26 -9.53 -18.36
C SER A 114 5.09 -9.19 -17.46
N SER A 115 4.11 -10.09 -17.39
CA SER A 115 3.09 -10.08 -16.34
C SER A 115 3.79 -10.40 -15.01
N GLY A 116 3.61 -9.56 -13.98
CA GLY A 116 3.91 -9.98 -12.61
C GLY A 116 3.06 -11.20 -12.20
N PRO A 117 3.21 -11.72 -10.97
CA PRO A 117 2.32 -12.76 -10.46
C PRO A 117 0.86 -12.32 -10.65
N SER A 118 0.06 -13.20 -11.27
CA SER A 118 -1.36 -12.93 -11.54
C SER A 118 -2.21 -13.38 -10.36
N LEU A 119 -3.05 -12.49 -9.86
CA LEU A 119 -4.04 -12.84 -8.85
C LEU A 119 -5.22 -13.64 -9.42
N SER A 120 -5.39 -13.67 -10.74
CA SER A 120 -6.54 -14.31 -11.40
C SER A 120 -6.66 -15.82 -11.12
N GLU A 121 -5.56 -16.47 -10.73
CA GLU A 121 -5.51 -17.90 -10.37
C GLU A 121 -6.04 -18.16 -8.95
N TYR A 122 -6.05 -17.16 -8.09
CA TYR A 122 -6.42 -17.26 -6.67
C TYR A 122 -7.84 -16.78 -6.37
N VAL A 123 -8.57 -16.32 -7.40
CA VAL A 123 -9.92 -15.76 -7.26
C VAL A 123 -10.96 -16.55 -8.04
N ALA A 124 -12.23 -16.43 -7.63
CA ALA A 124 -13.36 -16.98 -8.36
C ALA A 124 -13.41 -16.44 -9.81
N PRO A 125 -13.95 -17.21 -10.78
CA PRO A 125 -13.99 -16.81 -12.19
C PRO A 125 -14.61 -15.42 -12.44
N GLN A 126 -15.62 -15.05 -11.65
CA GLN A 126 -16.32 -13.77 -11.74
C GLN A 126 -15.46 -12.57 -11.33
N LEU A 127 -14.37 -12.79 -10.57
CA LEU A 127 -13.48 -11.75 -10.07
C LEU A 127 -12.17 -11.65 -10.85
N ARG A 128 -11.97 -12.47 -11.90
CA ARG A 128 -10.71 -12.51 -12.65
C ARG A 128 -10.32 -11.17 -13.28
N ASP A 129 -11.31 -10.43 -13.77
CA ASP A 129 -11.09 -9.10 -14.35
C ASP A 129 -10.65 -8.10 -13.29
N ASN A 130 -11.30 -8.09 -12.12
CA ASN A 130 -10.90 -7.26 -10.97
C ASN A 130 -9.50 -7.65 -10.47
N ALA A 131 -9.21 -8.95 -10.35
CA ALA A 131 -7.90 -9.45 -9.96
C ALA A 131 -6.81 -9.05 -10.96
N ALA A 132 -7.12 -8.98 -12.26
CA ALA A 132 -6.19 -8.48 -13.27
C ALA A 132 -5.90 -6.98 -13.08
N LEU A 133 -6.91 -6.18 -12.72
CA LEU A 133 -6.73 -4.75 -12.38
C LEU A 133 -5.83 -4.58 -11.15
N VAL A 134 -6.08 -5.34 -10.08
CA VAL A 134 -5.25 -5.31 -8.86
C VAL A 134 -3.82 -5.75 -9.16
N SER A 135 -3.64 -6.81 -9.96
CA SER A 135 -2.32 -7.28 -10.40
C SER A 135 -1.56 -6.19 -11.17
N LYS A 136 -2.26 -5.41 -12.01
CA LYS A 136 -1.68 -4.26 -12.72
C LYS A 136 -1.32 -3.13 -11.75
N SER A 137 -2.16 -2.82 -10.77
CA SER A 137 -1.87 -1.82 -9.73
C SER A 137 -0.63 -2.19 -8.91
N ILE A 138 -0.47 -3.47 -8.52
CA ILE A 138 0.73 -3.98 -7.85
C ILE A 138 1.98 -3.77 -8.71
N GLN A 139 1.90 -4.04 -10.01
CA GLN A 139 3.03 -3.85 -10.93
C GLN A 139 3.42 -2.37 -11.06
N ASN A 140 2.45 -1.49 -11.25
CA ASN A 140 2.66 -0.04 -11.35
C ASN A 140 3.23 0.54 -10.05
N PHE A 141 2.72 0.08 -8.90
CA PHE A 141 3.21 0.44 -7.58
C PHE A 141 4.67 0.01 -7.40
N GLY A 142 4.99 -1.25 -7.74
CA GLY A 142 6.36 -1.76 -7.68
C GLY A 142 7.33 -0.97 -8.56
N ALA A 143 6.93 -0.61 -9.78
CA ALA A 143 7.75 0.22 -10.67
C ALA A 143 7.97 1.64 -10.10
N SER A 144 6.95 2.22 -9.48
CA SER A 144 7.03 3.52 -8.82
C SER A 144 7.97 3.49 -7.61
N VAL A 145 7.87 2.45 -6.78
CA VAL A 145 8.77 2.21 -5.63
C VAL A 145 10.22 2.09 -6.09
N GLU A 146 10.48 1.29 -7.13
CA GLU A 146 11.82 1.11 -7.70
C GLU A 146 12.38 2.43 -8.25
N HIS A 147 11.58 3.19 -8.99
CA HIS A 147 11.97 4.50 -9.51
C HIS A 147 12.34 5.46 -8.37
N LEU A 148 11.53 5.54 -7.33
CA LEU A 148 11.76 6.43 -6.19
C LEU A 148 12.99 6.03 -5.38
N LEU A 149 13.22 4.73 -5.16
CA LEU A 149 14.42 4.23 -4.49
C LEU A 149 15.70 4.54 -5.28
N ILE A 150 15.67 4.41 -6.61
CA ILE A 150 16.80 4.76 -7.47
C ILE A 150 17.07 6.27 -7.42
N LYS A 151 16.01 7.09 -7.52
CA LYS A 151 16.12 8.55 -7.61
C LYS A 151 16.56 9.18 -6.30
N TYR A 152 15.97 8.78 -5.17
CA TYR A 152 16.17 9.44 -3.88
C TYR A 152 17.09 8.65 -2.93
N ASN A 153 17.26 7.33 -3.14
CA ASN A 153 18.07 6.47 -2.27
C ASN A 153 17.69 6.69 -0.78
N LYS A 154 18.66 6.89 0.10
CA LYS A 154 18.42 7.18 1.54
C LYS A 154 17.65 8.48 1.78
N ASN A 155 17.68 9.43 0.86
CA ASN A 155 17.00 10.72 1.02
C ASN A 155 15.47 10.60 0.87
N ILE A 156 14.96 9.44 0.44
CA ILE A 156 13.51 9.19 0.37
C ILE A 156 12.82 9.42 1.72
N ILE A 157 13.55 9.27 2.84
CA ILE A 157 13.06 9.54 4.20
C ILE A 157 12.61 11.00 4.42
N ASN A 158 13.14 11.94 3.65
CA ASN A 158 12.78 13.36 3.74
C ASN A 158 11.59 13.71 2.83
N GLU A 159 11.20 12.83 1.91
CA GLU A 159 10.16 13.06 0.92
C GLU A 159 8.78 12.63 1.43
N GLN A 160 8.31 13.23 2.53
CA GLN A 160 7.07 12.82 3.21
C GLN A 160 5.83 12.85 2.30
N MET A 161 5.77 13.80 1.36
CA MET A 161 4.68 13.88 0.40
C MET A 161 4.65 12.68 -0.57
N LEU A 162 5.81 12.10 -0.89
CA LEU A 162 5.90 10.90 -1.71
C LEU A 162 5.60 9.66 -0.87
N GLN A 163 6.11 9.60 0.36
CA GLN A 163 5.80 8.53 1.31
C GLN A 163 4.31 8.41 1.57
N ARG A 164 3.62 9.53 1.78
CA ARG A 164 2.15 9.56 1.95
C ARG A 164 1.43 8.94 0.75
N ARG A 165 1.78 9.35 -0.48
CA ARG A 165 1.17 8.83 -1.71
C ARG A 165 1.45 7.33 -1.91
N LEU A 166 2.67 6.88 -1.56
CA LEU A 166 3.00 5.46 -1.59
C LEU A 166 2.17 4.67 -0.56
N ALA A 167 2.01 5.20 0.65
CA ALA A 167 1.20 4.58 1.68
C ALA A 167 -0.27 4.48 1.26
N ASP A 168 -0.85 5.55 0.71
CA ASP A 168 -2.23 5.55 0.21
C ASP A 168 -2.43 4.50 -0.89
N ALA A 169 -1.51 4.43 -1.86
CA ALA A 169 -1.55 3.41 -2.91
C ALA A 169 -1.40 1.98 -2.33
N ALA A 170 -0.56 1.79 -1.32
CA ALA A 170 -0.40 0.50 -0.65
C ALA A 170 -1.65 0.09 0.13
N ILE A 171 -2.32 1.05 0.80
CA ILE A 171 -3.60 0.84 1.49
C ILE A 171 -4.66 0.40 0.50
N ASP A 172 -4.80 1.08 -0.64
CA ASP A 172 -5.80 0.73 -1.67
C ASP A 172 -5.54 -0.65 -2.28
N ILE A 173 -4.28 -0.97 -2.58
CA ILE A 173 -3.90 -2.29 -3.10
C ILE A 173 -4.23 -3.37 -2.08
N TYR A 174 -3.88 -3.18 -0.80
CA TYR A 174 -4.15 -4.17 0.24
C TYR A 174 -5.66 -4.36 0.46
N ALA A 175 -6.42 -3.26 0.53
CA ALA A 175 -7.87 -3.29 0.65
C ALA A 175 -8.58 -3.94 -0.56
N SER A 176 -7.92 -4.01 -1.71
CA SER A 176 -8.46 -4.68 -2.91
C SER A 176 -8.19 -6.20 -2.94
N VAL A 177 -7.31 -6.71 -2.07
CA VAL A 177 -6.89 -8.12 -2.05
C VAL A 177 -7.55 -8.89 -0.90
N VAL A 178 -7.80 -8.23 0.22
CA VAL A 178 -8.41 -8.81 1.44
C VAL A 178 -9.93 -8.74 1.38
#